data_AF-A0A8B6CIL8-F1
#
_entry.id   AF-A0A8B6CIL8-F1
#
_cell.length_a   1.000
_cell.length_b   1.000
_cell.length_c   1.000
_cell.angle_alpha   90.00
_cell.angle_beta   90.00
_cell.angle_gamma   90.00
#
_symmetry.space_group_name_H-M   'P 1'
#
loop_
_entity.id
_entity.type
_entity.pdbx_description
1 polymer ?
#
loop_
_entity_poly.entity_id
_entity_poly.type
_entity_poly.pdbx_seq_one_letter_code
_entity_poly.pdbx_strand_id
1 'polypeptide(L)'
;MATQENDSTDIEAVLKDLKKINKGSLTELKSFAHPPQPVKKVMEAVCILLGRTPSWEQSKKLLSDVNKFMQQIQNYDKDNVSTEIITKIRNEYTSDPEFSVEKTKTVSGAIWKLCSWVIAVEKYDNLKKSADEK
;
A
#
# COMPACT_ATOMS: atom_id res chain seq x y z
N MET A 1 28.62 15.10 -5.97
CA MET A 1 27.17 15.36 -5.78
C MET A 1 26.63 14.27 -4.87
N ALA A 2 25.91 14.67 -3.84
CA ALA A 2 25.67 13.89 -2.62
C ALA A 2 24.83 12.62 -2.81
N THR A 3 25.20 11.61 -2.01
CA THR A 3 24.44 10.45 -1.48
C THR A 3 23.71 9.54 -2.49
N GLN A 4 24.21 8.32 -2.70
CA GLN A 4 23.99 7.11 -1.89
C GLN A 4 22.80 6.31 -2.42
N GLU A 5 22.99 4.99 -2.49
CA GLU A 5 22.04 3.96 -2.88
C GLU A 5 20.62 4.25 -2.37
N ASN A 6 19.68 4.59 -3.25
CA ASN A 6 18.29 4.78 -2.85
C ASN A 6 17.46 3.55 -3.25
N ASP A 7 17.47 2.56 -2.36
CA ASP A 7 16.39 1.59 -2.21
C ASP A 7 15.06 2.36 -2.31
N SER A 8 14.22 2.06 -3.31
CA SER A 8 13.12 2.89 -3.88
C SER A 8 11.99 3.30 -2.91
N THR A 9 12.34 3.89 -1.78
CA THR A 9 11.49 4.13 -0.61
C THR A 9 11.02 5.58 -0.54
N ASP A 10 10.87 6.22 -1.69
CA ASP A 10 10.28 7.55 -1.74
C ASP A 10 8.77 7.41 -1.83
N ILE A 11 8.09 7.62 -0.70
CA ILE A 11 6.64 7.56 -0.63
C ILE A 11 5.98 8.51 -1.62
N GLU A 12 6.58 9.67 -1.93
CA GLU A 12 6.04 10.62 -2.91
C GLU A 12 6.07 10.06 -4.33
N ALA A 13 7.18 9.44 -4.73
CA ALA A 13 7.32 8.74 -6.00
C ALA A 13 6.29 7.60 -6.11
N VAL A 14 6.08 6.85 -5.04
CA VAL A 14 5.08 5.79 -5.01
C VAL A 14 3.66 6.36 -5.13
N LEU A 15 3.32 7.43 -4.39
CA LEU A 15 2.04 8.12 -4.50
C LEU A 15 1.78 8.66 -5.92
N LYS A 16 2.82 9.17 -6.58
CA LYS A 16 2.76 9.60 -7.99
C LYS A 16 2.52 8.44 -8.93
N ASP A 17 3.12 7.28 -8.67
CA ASP A 17 2.95 6.09 -9.49
C ASP A 17 1.57 5.42 -9.30
N LEU A 18 1.02 5.48 -8.09
CA LEU A 18 -0.36 5.10 -7.78
C LEU A 18 -1.36 5.93 -8.59
N LYS A 19 -1.11 7.24 -8.74
CA LYS A 19 -1.92 8.14 -9.57
C LYS A 19 -1.93 7.76 -11.05
N LYS A 20 -0.91 7.02 -11.51
CA LYS A 20 -0.80 6.48 -12.87
C LYS A 20 -1.44 5.09 -13.03
N ILE A 21 -1.99 4.51 -11.97
CA ILE A 21 -2.69 3.23 -12.09
C ILE A 21 -3.89 3.40 -13.02
N ASN A 22 -4.00 2.49 -13.98
CA ASN A 22 -5.13 2.47 -14.89
C ASN A 22 -6.40 1.98 -14.18
N LYS A 23 -7.53 2.64 -14.42
CA LYS A 23 -8.84 2.28 -13.85
C LYS A 23 -9.26 0.86 -14.23
N GLY A 24 -8.85 0.38 -15.41
CA GLY A 24 -9.06 -0.99 -15.85
C GLY A 24 -8.49 -2.01 -14.87
N SER A 25 -7.21 -1.87 -14.51
CA SER A 25 -6.53 -2.79 -13.59
C SER A 25 -7.19 -2.83 -12.20
N LEU A 26 -7.70 -1.72 -11.69
CA LEU A 26 -8.44 -1.68 -10.42
C LEU A 26 -9.84 -2.30 -10.52
N THR A 27 -10.46 -2.16 -11.68
CA THR A 27 -11.75 -2.79 -11.99
C THR A 27 -11.61 -4.31 -12.10
N GLU A 28 -10.54 -4.79 -12.71
CA GLU A 28 -10.19 -6.21 -12.73
C GLU A 28 -9.99 -6.74 -11.31
N LEU A 29 -9.28 -5.99 -10.46
CA LEU A 29 -9.02 -6.39 -9.08
C LEU A 29 -10.29 -6.59 -8.26
N LYS A 30 -11.28 -5.70 -8.35
CA LYS A 30 -12.55 -5.91 -7.63
C LYS A 30 -13.43 -7.02 -8.23
N SER A 31 -13.17 -7.40 -9.48
CA SER A 31 -13.96 -8.40 -10.21
C SER A 31 -13.54 -9.82 -9.88
N PHE A 32 -12.42 -10.02 -9.16
CA PHE A 32 -12.06 -11.32 -8.63
C PHE A 32 -13.14 -11.82 -7.66
N ALA A 33 -13.80 -12.93 -8.04
CA ALA A 33 -14.74 -13.65 -7.18
C ALA A 33 -14.01 -14.23 -5.97
N HIS A 34 -12.82 -14.80 -6.20
CA HIS A 34 -11.90 -15.27 -5.18
C HIS A 34 -10.57 -14.53 -5.33
N PRO A 35 -10.28 -13.52 -4.49
CA PRO A 35 -9.01 -12.81 -4.58
C PRO A 35 -7.87 -13.76 -4.22
N PRO A 36 -6.78 -13.80 -4.99
CA PRO A 36 -5.60 -14.55 -4.58
C PRO A 36 -5.06 -13.94 -3.27
N GLN A 37 -4.51 -14.80 -2.40
CA GLN A 37 -3.93 -14.43 -1.10
C GLN A 37 -3.09 -13.13 -1.13
N PRO A 38 -2.12 -12.95 -2.05
CA PRO A 38 -1.33 -11.72 -2.12
C PRO A 38 -2.18 -10.46 -2.34
N VAL A 39 -3.22 -10.54 -3.17
CA VAL A 39 -4.10 -9.40 -3.46
C VAL A 39 -4.96 -9.06 -2.25
N LYS A 40 -5.54 -10.08 -1.62
CA LYS A 40 -6.37 -9.91 -0.43
C LYS A 40 -5.56 -9.25 0.68
N LYS A 41 -4.36 -9.76 0.97
CA LYS A 41 -3.44 -9.24 1.98
C LYS A 41 -3.07 -7.77 1.72
N VAL A 42 -2.69 -7.41 0.50
CA VAL A 42 -2.40 -6.00 0.12
C VAL A 42 -3.61 -5.10 0.33
N MET A 43 -4.79 -5.58 -0.04
CA MET A 43 -6.03 -4.81 0.09
C MET A 43 -6.50 -4.65 1.53
N GLU A 44 -6.30 -5.64 2.38
CA GLU A 44 -6.53 -5.56 3.80
C GLU A 44 -5.55 -4.58 4.46
N ALA A 45 -4.27 -4.64 4.09
CA ALA A 45 -3.24 -3.71 4.57
C ALA A 45 -3.59 -2.24 4.24
N VAL A 46 -3.99 -1.97 3.00
CA VAL A 46 -4.44 -0.63 2.57
C VAL A 46 -5.67 -0.18 3.36
N CYS A 47 -6.64 -1.07 3.61
CA CYS A 47 -7.80 -0.73 4.45
C CYS A 47 -7.38 -0.30 5.85
N ILE A 48 -6.47 -1.02 6.51
CA ILE A 48 -6.00 -0.68 7.86
C ILE A 48 -5.31 0.68 7.87
N LEU A 49 -4.45 0.96 6.87
CA LEU A 49 -3.82 2.27 6.72
C LEU A 49 -4.87 3.39 6.61
N LEU A 50 -5.91 3.18 5.81
CA LEU A 50 -7.04 4.12 5.69
C LEU A 50 -7.98 4.15 6.92
N GLY A 51 -7.64 3.48 8.03
CA GLY A 51 -8.47 3.41 9.23
C GLY A 51 -9.77 2.62 9.03
N ARG A 52 -9.77 1.66 8.09
CA ARG A 52 -10.90 0.77 7.78
C ARG A 52 -10.62 -0.65 8.24
N THR A 53 -11.68 -1.42 8.42
CA THR A 53 -11.59 -2.84 8.73
C THR A 53 -10.87 -3.61 7.62
N PRO A 54 -9.88 -4.46 7.92
CA PRO A 54 -9.25 -5.34 6.94
C PRO A 54 -10.26 -6.40 6.50
N SER A 55 -11.03 -6.10 5.46
CA SER A 55 -11.95 -7.04 4.85
C SER A 55 -12.00 -6.81 3.35
N TRP A 56 -12.02 -7.91 2.60
CA TRP A 56 -12.16 -7.90 1.16
C TRP A 56 -13.42 -7.16 0.70
N GLU A 57 -14.51 -7.24 1.46
CA GLU A 57 -15.76 -6.52 1.15
C GLU A 57 -15.56 -5.00 1.19
N GLN A 58 -14.83 -4.50 2.21
CA GLN A 58 -14.46 -3.09 2.31
C GLN A 58 -13.51 -2.68 1.20
N SER A 59 -12.52 -3.52 0.88
CA SER A 59 -11.61 -3.28 -0.23
C SER A 59 -12.35 -3.20 -1.57
N LYS A 60 -13.30 -4.10 -1.84
CA LYS A 60 -14.16 -4.03 -3.03
C LYS A 60 -15.00 -2.77 -3.09
N LYS A 61 -15.47 -2.28 -1.94
CA LYS A 61 -16.20 -1.02 -1.86
C LYS A 61 -15.30 0.17 -2.20
N LEU A 62 -14.07 0.19 -1.69
CA LEU A 62 -13.06 1.20 -2.05
C LEU A 62 -12.72 1.14 -3.55
N LEU A 63 -12.48 -0.06 -4.09
CA LEU A 63 -12.19 -0.28 -5.50
C LEU A 63 -13.41 -0.01 -6.41
N SER A 64 -14.63 0.03 -5.88
CA SER A 64 -15.81 0.44 -6.66
C SER A 64 -15.75 1.92 -7.02
N ASP A 65 -15.23 2.75 -6.11
CA ASP A 65 -15.01 4.18 -6.31
C ASP A 65 -13.51 4.48 -6.51
N VAL A 66 -12.95 3.97 -7.61
CA VAL A 66 -11.52 4.16 -7.95
C VAL A 66 -11.07 5.62 -7.85
N ASN A 67 -11.88 6.57 -8.32
CA ASN A 67 -11.54 7.99 -8.25
C ASN A 67 -11.40 8.47 -6.78
N LYS A 68 -12.30 8.04 -5.91
CA LYS A 68 -12.29 8.39 -4.48
C LYS A 68 -11.13 7.71 -3.77
N PHE A 69 -10.91 6.42 -4.05
CA PHE A 69 -9.77 5.67 -3.51
C PHE A 69 -8.44 6.34 -3.87
N MET A 70 -8.25 6.74 -5.13
CA MET A 70 -7.07 7.47 -5.57
C MET A 70 -6.91 8.81 -4.86
N GLN A 71 -8.00 9.55 -4.65
CA GLN A 71 -7.98 10.80 -3.90
C GLN A 71 -7.60 10.57 -2.43
N GLN A 72 -8.11 9.50 -1.80
CA GLN A 72 -7.76 9.17 -0.41
C GLN A 72 -6.29 8.81 -0.26
N ILE A 73 -5.73 8.02 -1.18
CA ILE A 73 -4.31 7.67 -1.14
C ILE A 73 -3.43 8.90 -1.40
N GLN A 74 -3.79 9.77 -2.35
CA GLN A 74 -3.02 10.98 -2.63
C GLN A 74 -3.06 12.00 -1.49
N ASN A 75 -4.21 12.14 -0.83
CA ASN A 75 -4.37 13.00 0.34
C ASN A 75 -4.09 12.24 1.64
N TYR A 76 -3.44 11.07 1.56
CA TYR A 76 -3.17 10.27 2.73
C TYR A 76 -2.10 10.91 3.60
N ASP A 77 -2.45 11.15 4.85
CA ASP A 77 -1.54 11.75 5.80
C ASP A 77 -0.63 10.67 6.42
N LYS A 78 0.54 10.49 5.78
CA LYS A 78 1.59 9.58 6.23
C LYS A 78 2.23 9.98 7.55
N ASP A 79 2.04 11.24 7.98
CA ASP A 79 2.60 11.78 9.21
C ASP A 79 1.73 11.40 10.43
N ASN A 80 0.42 11.38 10.22
CA ASN A 80 -0.59 11.06 11.24
C ASN A 80 -0.87 9.56 11.39
N VAL A 81 -0.06 8.70 10.77
CA VAL A 81 -0.19 7.26 10.90
C VAL A 81 0.23 6.80 12.30
N SER A 82 -0.64 6.04 12.96
CA SER A 82 -0.27 5.43 14.24
C SER A 82 0.75 4.32 14.04
N THR A 83 1.80 4.36 14.85
CA THR A 83 2.85 3.32 14.86
C THR A 83 2.29 1.92 15.10
N GLU A 84 1.21 1.79 15.87
CA GLU A 84 0.52 0.52 16.09
C GLU A 84 0.02 -0.10 14.77
N ILE A 85 -0.56 0.73 13.89
CA ILE A 85 -1.03 0.30 12.57
C ILE A 85 0.16 -0.21 11.74
N ILE A 86 1.27 0.54 11.74
CA ILE A 86 2.47 0.18 10.96
C ILE A 86 3.09 -1.12 11.46
N THR A 87 3.25 -1.27 12.77
CA THR A 87 3.76 -2.49 13.39
C THR A 87 2.86 -3.68 13.07
N LYS A 88 1.54 -3.51 13.13
CA LYS A 88 0.57 -4.54 12.76
C LYS A 88 0.71 -4.94 11.29
N ILE A 89 0.82 -3.96 10.40
CA ILE A 89 1.03 -4.20 8.97
C ILE A 89 2.31 -5.01 8.73
N ARG A 90 3.40 -4.58 9.36
CA ARG A 90 4.70 -5.23 9.24
C ARG A 90 4.66 -6.68 9.71
N ASN A 91 4.05 -6.94 10.87
CA ASN A 91 4.02 -8.26 11.47
C ASN A 91 3.07 -9.21 10.73
N GLU A 92 1.89 -8.74 10.33
CA GLU A 92 0.82 -9.58 9.75
C GLU A 92 0.90 -9.72 8.22
N TYR A 93 1.53 -8.75 7.55
CA TYR A 93 1.60 -8.66 6.09
C TYR A 93 3.04 -8.66 5.61
N THR A 94 3.88 -7.70 5.99
CA THR A 94 5.26 -7.63 5.46
C THR A 94 6.12 -8.84 5.86
N SER A 95 5.80 -9.51 6.97
CA SER A 95 6.44 -10.76 7.38
C SER A 95 5.97 -11.98 6.56
N ASP A 96 4.87 -11.84 5.81
CA ASP A 96 4.28 -12.91 5.03
C ASP A 96 4.96 -12.97 3.65
N PRO A 97 5.51 -14.12 3.23
CA PRO A 97 6.17 -14.26 1.93
C PRO A 97 5.21 -14.08 0.76
N GLU A 98 3.90 -14.20 0.97
CA GLU A 98 2.90 -13.87 -0.04
C GLU A 98 2.77 -12.37 -0.27
N PHE A 99 3.13 -11.54 0.72
CA PHE A 99 3.20 -10.08 0.61
C PHE A 99 4.50 -9.63 -0.06
N SER A 100 4.75 -10.15 -1.26
CA SER A 100 5.95 -9.82 -2.01
C SER A 100 5.62 -8.99 -3.25
N VAL A 101 6.47 -8.00 -3.50
CA VAL A 101 6.45 -7.15 -4.70
C VAL A 101 6.45 -8.00 -5.97
N GLU A 102 7.21 -9.10 -5.98
CA GLU A 102 7.29 -10.02 -7.12
C GLU A 102 5.97 -10.77 -7.37
N LYS A 103 5.36 -11.32 -6.32
CA LYS A 103 4.07 -12.04 -6.42
C LYS A 103 2.91 -11.11 -6.78
N THR A 104 2.94 -9.90 -6.25
CA THR A 104 1.91 -8.91 -6.56
C THR A 104 2.03 -8.40 -7.99
N LYS A 105 3.26 -8.29 -8.53
CA LYS A 105 3.54 -7.90 -9.90
C LYS A 105 3.08 -8.93 -10.92
N THR A 106 3.18 -10.22 -10.63
CA THR A 106 2.67 -11.28 -11.52
C THR A 106 1.14 -11.30 -11.59
N VAL A 107 0.46 -10.85 -10.54
CA VAL A 107 -1.01 -10.74 -10.53
C VAL A 107 -1.48 -9.48 -11.24
N SER A 108 -1.00 -8.31 -10.81
CA SER A 108 -1.37 -7.05 -11.44
C SER A 108 -0.39 -5.93 -11.09
N GLY A 109 0.00 -5.15 -12.09
CA GLY A 109 0.80 -3.94 -11.87
C GLY A 109 0.14 -2.95 -10.91
N ALA A 110 -1.19 -2.96 -10.78
CA ALA A 110 -1.90 -2.12 -9.82
C ALA A 110 -1.71 -2.58 -8.36
N ILE A 111 -1.75 -3.89 -8.09
CA ILE A 111 -1.50 -4.42 -6.74
C ILE A 111 -0.06 -4.28 -6.36
N TRP A 112 0.86 -4.50 -7.29
CA TRP A 112 2.28 -4.25 -7.08
C TRP A 112 2.54 -2.83 -6.54
N LYS A 113 1.95 -1.82 -7.18
CA LYS A 113 2.10 -0.43 -6.74
C LYS A 113 1.48 -0.17 -5.36
N LEU A 114 0.33 -0.78 -5.07
CA LEU A 114 -0.32 -0.67 -3.76
C LEU A 114 0.51 -1.36 -2.66
N CYS A 115 1.11 -2.51 -2.96
CA CYS A 115 2.05 -3.20 -2.08
C CYS A 115 3.28 -2.31 -1.80
N SER A 116 3.87 -1.73 -2.85
CA SER A 116 4.99 -0.81 -2.73
C SER A 116 4.65 0.40 -1.85
N TRP A 117 3.41 0.90 -1.92
CA TRP A 117 2.95 2.01 -1.08
C TRP A 117 2.92 1.66 0.39
N VAL A 118 2.35 0.50 0.74
CA VAL A 118 2.30 0.03 2.13
C VAL A 118 3.71 -0.08 2.73
N ILE A 119 4.65 -0.65 1.96
CA ILE A 119 6.05 -0.79 2.38
C ILE A 119 6.73 0.58 2.52
N ALA A 120 6.47 1.50 1.58
CA ALA A 120 7.01 2.86 1.64
C ALA A 120 6.49 3.64 2.86
N VAL A 121 5.22 3.48 3.23
CA VAL A 121 4.66 4.09 4.45
C VAL A 121 5.33 3.53 5.71
N GLU A 122 5.54 2.22 5.80
CA GLU A 122 6.22 1.61 6.96
C GLU A 122 7.66 2.09 7.11
N LYS A 123 8.43 2.07 6.02
CA LYS A 123 9.82 2.54 6.04
C LYS A 123 9.90 4.05 6.32
N TYR A 124 8.96 4.85 5.81
CA TYR A 124 8.90 6.29 6.09
C TYR A 124 8.68 6.57 7.59
N ASP A 125 7.75 5.85 8.24
CA ASP A 125 7.54 5.97 9.68
C ASP A 125 8.79 5.57 10.48
N ASN A 126 9.47 4.49 10.07
CA ASN A 126 10.71 4.04 10.71
C ASN A 126 11.84 5.09 10.59
N LEU A 127 12.03 5.64 9.38
CA LEU A 127 13.00 6.69 9.12
C LEU A 127 12.68 7.97 9.91
N LYS A 128 11.41 8.38 9.94
CA LYS A 128 10.95 9.55 10.70
C LYS A 128 11.30 9.41 12.19
N LYS A 129 11.03 8.24 12.80
CA LYS A 129 11.41 8.00 14.19
C LYS A 129 12.92 8.10 14.42
N SER A 130 13.72 7.55 13.51
CA SER A 130 15.19 7.61 13.63
C SER A 130 15.78 9.01 13.45
N ALA A 131 15.05 9.93 12.81
CA ALA A 131 15.49 11.29 12.54
C ALA A 131 15.18 12.28 13.67
N ASP A 132 14.14 12.03 14.47
CA ASP A 132 13.76 12.85 15.63
C ASP A 132 14.67 12.61 16.85
N GLU A 133 15.38 11.48 16.89
CA GLU A 133 16.32 11.12 17.97
C GLU A 133 17.76 11.65 17.74
N LYS A 134 17.96 12.73 16.98
CA LYS A 134 19.28 13.34 16.76
C LYS A 134 19.39 14.80 17.15
#